data_AF-A0A924UUH4-F1
#
_entry.id   AF-A0A924UUH4-F1
#
_cell.length_a   1.000
_cell.length_b   1.000
_cell.length_c   1.000
_cell.angle_alpha   90.00
_cell.angle_beta   90.00
_cell.angle_gamma   90.00
#
_symmetry.space_group_name_H-M   'P 1'
#
loop_
_entity.id
_entity.type
_entity.pdbx_description
1 polymer ?
#
loop_
_entity_poly.entity_id
_entity_poly.type
_entity_poly.pdbx_seq_one_letter_code
_entity_poly.pdbx_strand_id
1 'polypeptide(L)'
;MEVTNPSVDQIVAADLAASTAQIANLSIASNASNLSISLNAKSDLAQTNDNVISKPQIFQAAGEHRGIIEYVTVVGDTVPSVASKFGISPQTVRWANGLTSDALTLGSKLSITGTDGVVYTVSSSDTIDSIASRYGVDKQRIVTYNDLEASGVVAGQRLVLPGGTLPQNERPGYAVASVAPVLRFSANAASVGNRYDYGYCTWYVYNKRAEVGRSVGSFWGNAVSWAGYAASSGYLVNNTPAVGAVLQQGGSVAGGYGHVAFVEQVNADGSIRVSEMNYAGWNVVSSRTIDAGQASAYKYLH
;
A
#
# COMPACT_ATOMS: atom_id res chain seq x y z
N MET A 1 50.71 -7.22 -0.28
CA MET A 1 49.47 -7.84 0.22
C MET A 1 48.85 -8.52 -0.97
N GLU A 2 48.85 -9.84 -0.98
CA GLU A 2 48.29 -10.63 -2.09
C GLU A 2 46.76 -10.48 -2.04
N VAL A 3 46.18 -9.80 -3.03
CA VAL A 3 44.74 -9.67 -3.15
C VAL A 3 44.24 -11.01 -3.70
N THR A 4 43.81 -11.90 -2.82
CA THR A 4 43.23 -13.18 -3.23
C THR A 4 41.88 -12.91 -3.89
N ASN A 5 41.82 -13.11 -5.21
CA ASN A 5 40.59 -12.94 -5.98
C ASN A 5 39.57 -14.02 -5.60
N PRO A 6 38.29 -13.66 -5.49
CA PRO A 6 37.24 -14.65 -5.21
C PRO A 6 37.14 -15.66 -6.35
N SER A 7 36.92 -16.93 -6.01
CA SER A 7 36.70 -17.96 -7.04
C SER A 7 35.33 -17.79 -7.70
N VAL A 8 35.18 -18.32 -8.92
CA VAL A 8 33.90 -18.33 -9.64
C VAL A 8 32.79 -18.99 -8.80
N ASP A 9 33.12 -20.09 -8.10
CA ASP A 9 32.18 -20.78 -7.20
C ASP A 9 31.72 -19.92 -6.03
N GLN A 10 32.60 -19.09 -5.46
CA GLN A 10 32.26 -18.18 -4.37
C GLN A 10 31.32 -17.07 -4.83
N ILE A 11 31.50 -16.56 -6.05
CA ILE A 11 30.64 -15.53 -6.64
C ILE A 11 29.24 -16.12 -6.89
N VAL A 12 29.18 -17.26 -7.58
CA VAL A 12 27.91 -17.93 -7.89
C VAL A 12 27.15 -18.34 -6.61
N ALA A 13 27.86 -18.82 -5.59
CA ALA A 13 27.24 -19.16 -4.30
C ALA A 13 26.68 -17.93 -3.57
N ALA A 14 27.40 -16.80 -3.60
CA ALA A 14 26.94 -15.56 -2.97
C ALA A 14 25.73 -14.96 -3.71
N ASP A 15 25.73 -15.00 -5.04
CA ASP A 15 24.58 -14.57 -5.86
C ASP A 15 23.35 -15.43 -5.60
N LEU A 16 23.51 -16.76 -5.59
CA LEU A 16 22.43 -17.68 -5.29
C LEU A 16 21.89 -17.50 -3.86
N ALA A 17 22.78 -17.29 -2.88
CA ALA A 17 22.39 -17.02 -1.51
C ALA A 17 21.62 -15.70 -1.39
N ALA A 18 22.06 -14.65 -2.12
CA ALA A 18 21.37 -13.37 -2.17
C ALA A 18 19.97 -13.49 -2.78
N SER A 19 19.84 -14.13 -3.96
CA SER A 19 18.55 -14.35 -4.61
C SER A 19 17.62 -15.20 -3.75
N THR A 20 18.13 -16.30 -3.16
CA THR A 20 17.31 -17.18 -2.31
C THR A 20 16.83 -16.46 -1.06
N ALA A 21 17.70 -15.68 -0.40
CA ALA A 21 17.33 -14.93 0.79
C ALA A 21 16.33 -13.79 0.48
N GLN A 22 16.41 -13.18 -0.71
CA GLN A 22 15.44 -12.21 -1.19
C GLN A 22 14.07 -12.85 -1.42
N ILE A 23 14.03 -13.97 -2.17
CA ILE A 23 12.80 -14.72 -2.46
C ILE A 23 12.14 -15.21 -1.18
N ALA A 24 12.92 -15.73 -0.24
CA ALA A 24 12.43 -16.22 1.05
C ALA A 24 12.16 -15.11 2.09
N ASN A 25 12.28 -13.83 1.69
CA ASN A 25 12.06 -12.68 2.56
C ASN A 25 12.86 -12.73 3.89
N LEU A 26 14.09 -13.26 3.85
CA LEU A 26 14.91 -13.44 5.04
C LEU A 26 15.54 -12.12 5.48
N SER A 27 15.74 -11.95 6.79
CA SER A 27 16.44 -10.78 7.38
C SER A 27 17.90 -10.68 6.93
N ILE A 28 18.52 -11.79 6.55
CA ILE A 28 19.89 -11.86 6.05
C ILE A 28 20.04 -11.49 4.56
N ALA A 29 18.93 -11.25 3.85
CA ALA A 29 18.96 -11.00 2.40
C ALA A 29 19.89 -9.83 2.03
N SER A 30 19.89 -8.77 2.83
CA SER A 30 20.77 -7.61 2.64
C SER A 30 22.24 -7.97 2.84
N ASN A 31 22.56 -8.77 3.87
CA ASN A 31 23.93 -9.20 4.13
C ASN A 31 24.47 -10.12 3.02
N ALA A 32 23.65 -11.06 2.55
CA ALA A 32 24.00 -11.94 1.44
C ALA A 32 24.19 -11.15 0.12
N SER A 33 23.32 -10.17 -0.14
CA SER A 33 23.44 -9.30 -1.31
C SER A 33 24.66 -8.36 -1.21
N ASN A 34 24.98 -7.82 -0.04
CA ASN A 34 26.20 -7.01 0.17
C ASN A 34 27.47 -7.83 -0.11
N LEU A 35 27.47 -9.09 0.32
CA LEU A 35 28.57 -10.01 0.04
C LEU A 35 28.71 -10.31 -1.46
N SER A 36 27.60 -10.62 -2.15
CA SER A 36 27.58 -10.82 -3.61
C SER A 36 28.14 -9.62 -4.36
N ILE A 37 27.70 -8.39 -4.04
CA ILE A 37 28.20 -7.16 -4.68
C ILE A 37 29.69 -6.99 -4.43
N SER A 38 30.15 -7.19 -3.19
CA SER A 38 31.57 -7.06 -2.84
C SER A 38 32.45 -8.07 -3.58
N LEU A 39 31.96 -9.30 -3.76
CA LEU A 39 32.68 -10.35 -4.48
C LEU A 39 32.71 -10.08 -5.99
N ASN A 40 31.60 -9.61 -6.58
CA ASN A 40 31.53 -9.22 -7.99
C ASN A 40 32.46 -8.03 -8.28
N ALA A 41 32.44 -6.98 -7.45
CA ALA A 41 33.35 -5.84 -7.61
C ALA A 41 34.83 -6.28 -7.51
N LYS A 42 35.17 -7.18 -6.57
CA LYS A 42 36.53 -7.74 -6.48
C LYS A 42 36.92 -8.57 -7.70
N SER A 43 35.97 -9.29 -8.30
CA SER A 43 36.19 -10.04 -9.55
C SER A 43 36.43 -9.10 -10.74
N ASP A 44 35.66 -8.02 -10.86
CA ASP A 44 35.83 -7.05 -11.95
C ASP A 44 37.16 -6.30 -11.86
N LEU A 45 37.59 -5.91 -10.65
CA LEU A 45 38.93 -5.35 -10.43
C LEU A 45 40.06 -6.35 -10.72
N ALA A 46 39.79 -7.65 -10.62
CA ALA A 46 40.78 -8.69 -10.90
C ALA A 46 40.96 -8.97 -12.40
N GLN A 47 40.00 -8.59 -13.25
CA GLN A 47 40.01 -8.89 -14.69
C GLN A 47 40.73 -7.85 -15.55
N THR A 48 41.21 -6.74 -14.99
CA THR A 48 42.04 -5.79 -15.73
C THR A 48 43.48 -6.31 -15.87
N ASN A 49 43.73 -7.09 -16.93
CA ASN A 49 45.07 -7.36 -17.42
C ASN A 49 45.45 -6.31 -18.49
N ASP A 50 46.67 -5.76 -18.39
CA ASP A 50 47.18 -4.57 -19.10
C ASP A 50 47.16 -4.60 -20.65
N ASN A 51 46.78 -5.70 -21.32
CA ASN A 51 47.07 -5.87 -22.75
C ASN A 51 45.88 -6.19 -23.67
N VAL A 52 44.64 -6.26 -23.19
CA VAL A 52 43.48 -6.41 -24.08
C VAL A 52 42.31 -5.59 -23.54
N ILE A 53 41.96 -4.51 -24.23
CA ILE A 53 40.68 -3.80 -24.03
C ILE A 53 39.58 -4.64 -24.69
N SER A 54 39.31 -5.82 -24.15
CA SER A 54 38.03 -6.47 -24.37
C SER A 54 37.06 -5.72 -23.48
N LYS A 55 36.06 -5.04 -24.08
CA LYS A 55 34.94 -4.50 -23.30
C LYS A 55 34.46 -5.62 -22.38
N PRO A 56 34.56 -5.46 -21.05
CA PRO A 56 34.09 -6.50 -20.14
C PRO A 56 32.66 -6.83 -20.57
N GLN A 57 32.40 -8.10 -20.87
CA GLN A 57 31.03 -8.56 -20.96
C GLN A 57 30.51 -8.44 -19.53
N ILE A 58 29.79 -7.35 -19.27
CA ILE A 58 29.11 -7.13 -18.01
C ILE A 58 28.05 -8.24 -17.94
N PHE A 59 28.41 -9.38 -17.36
CA PHE A 59 27.41 -10.21 -16.73
C PHE A 59 26.87 -9.33 -15.62
N GLN A 60 25.69 -8.77 -15.85
CA GLN A 60 25.03 -7.82 -14.97
C GLN A 60 24.87 -8.52 -13.61
N ALA A 61 25.77 -8.20 -12.69
CA ALA A 61 25.77 -8.75 -11.34
C ALA A 61 24.36 -8.55 -10.76
N ALA A 62 23.85 -9.57 -10.08
CA ALA A 62 22.50 -9.60 -9.48
C ALA A 62 22.28 -8.53 -8.37
N GLY A 63 23.20 -7.57 -8.22
CA GLY A 63 23.21 -6.51 -7.22
C GLY A 63 22.94 -5.08 -7.73
N GLU A 64 22.88 -4.83 -9.05
CA GLU A 64 22.60 -3.48 -9.60
C GLU A 64 21.13 -3.04 -9.50
N HIS A 65 20.25 -3.86 -8.90
CA HIS A 65 18.82 -3.55 -8.79
C HIS A 65 18.39 -3.02 -7.41
N ARG A 66 19.33 -2.53 -6.60
CA ARG A 66 18.99 -1.76 -5.40
C ARG A 66 18.55 -0.37 -5.80
N GLY A 67 17.23 -0.18 -5.84
CA GLY A 67 16.62 1.11 -6.14
C GLY A 67 15.55 1.03 -7.20
N ILE A 68 15.28 2.19 -7.80
CA ILE A 68 14.20 2.39 -8.77
C ILE A 68 14.84 2.57 -10.15
N ILE A 69 14.52 1.66 -11.06
CA ILE A 69 14.97 1.65 -12.45
C ILE A 69 13.90 2.33 -13.29
N GLU A 70 14.29 3.22 -14.20
CA GLU A 70 13.37 3.72 -15.22
C GLU A 70 13.35 2.79 -16.43
N TYR A 71 12.17 2.27 -16.77
CA TYR A 71 11.92 1.45 -17.96
C TYR A 71 11.02 2.18 -18.94
N VAL A 72 11.38 2.22 -20.23
CA VAL A 72 10.55 2.78 -21.29
C VAL A 72 9.77 1.66 -21.96
N THR A 73 8.45 1.74 -21.96
CA THR A 73 7.58 0.71 -22.54
C THR A 73 7.72 0.63 -24.06
N VAL A 74 7.73 -0.60 -24.58
CA VAL A 74 7.79 -0.89 -26.02
C VAL A 74 6.46 -1.45 -26.53
N VAL A 75 6.34 -1.61 -27.84
CA VAL A 75 5.12 -2.14 -28.47
C VAL A 75 4.85 -3.55 -27.95
N GLY A 76 3.63 -3.77 -27.44
CA GLY A 76 3.19 -5.06 -26.90
C GLY A 76 3.47 -5.25 -25.41
N ASP A 77 4.06 -4.28 -24.72
CA ASP A 77 4.24 -4.34 -23.27
C ASP A 77 2.89 -4.26 -22.54
N THR A 78 2.76 -5.13 -21.54
CA THR A 78 1.68 -5.12 -20.55
C THR A 78 2.30 -5.16 -19.16
N VAL A 79 1.54 -4.77 -18.14
CA VAL A 79 2.02 -4.84 -16.75
C VAL A 79 2.55 -6.25 -16.40
N PRO A 80 1.85 -7.36 -16.74
CA PRO A 80 2.37 -8.70 -16.46
C PRO A 80 3.65 -9.05 -17.22
N SER A 81 3.80 -8.64 -18.49
CA SER A 81 4.99 -8.95 -19.28
C SER A 81 6.22 -8.18 -18.77
N VAL A 82 6.04 -6.91 -18.40
CA VAL A 82 7.09 -6.11 -17.77
C VAL A 82 7.44 -6.67 -16.40
N ALA A 83 6.46 -6.98 -15.55
CA ALA A 83 6.70 -7.57 -14.24
C ALA A 83 7.51 -8.87 -14.31
N SER A 84 7.15 -9.76 -15.25
CA SER A 84 7.85 -11.02 -15.48
C SER A 84 9.30 -10.81 -15.93
N LYS A 85 9.56 -9.80 -16.77
CA LYS A 85 10.91 -9.45 -17.24
C LYS A 85 11.84 -9.04 -16.10
N PHE A 86 11.29 -8.40 -15.08
CA PHE A 86 12.05 -7.91 -13.92
C PHE A 86 11.92 -8.81 -12.69
N GLY A 87 11.24 -9.95 -12.78
CA GLY A 87 11.10 -10.90 -11.68
C GLY A 87 10.30 -10.37 -10.48
N ILE A 88 9.37 -9.43 -10.72
CA ILE A 88 8.51 -8.83 -9.69
C ILE A 88 7.03 -9.12 -9.99
N SER A 89 6.17 -8.86 -9.01
CA SER A 89 4.73 -9.00 -9.16
C SER A 89 4.14 -7.90 -10.05
N PRO A 90 3.10 -8.22 -10.84
CA PRO A 90 2.32 -7.22 -11.56
C PRO A 90 1.78 -6.13 -10.64
N GLN A 91 1.47 -6.48 -9.39
CA GLN A 91 0.92 -5.57 -8.40
C GLN A 91 1.94 -4.52 -7.95
N THR A 92 3.21 -4.90 -7.76
CA THR A 92 4.30 -3.95 -7.49
C THR A 92 4.49 -2.97 -8.64
N VAL A 93 4.44 -3.42 -9.91
CA VAL A 93 4.50 -2.52 -11.07
C VAL A 93 3.34 -1.52 -11.08
N ARG A 94 2.12 -1.97 -10.76
CA ARG A 94 0.96 -1.07 -10.69
C ARG A 94 1.11 -0.03 -9.59
N TRP A 95 1.47 -0.47 -8.38
CA TRP A 95 1.64 0.40 -7.22
C TRP A 95 2.73 1.44 -7.43
N ALA A 96 3.88 1.05 -7.97
CA ALA A 96 5.01 1.96 -8.21
C ALA A 96 4.70 3.05 -9.25
N ASN A 97 3.71 2.82 -10.12
CA ASN A 97 3.42 3.66 -11.29
C ASN A 97 2.00 4.26 -11.29
N GLY A 98 1.23 4.09 -10.22
CA GLY A 98 -0.13 4.65 -10.18
C GLY A 98 -1.10 3.98 -11.17
N LEU A 99 -0.83 2.76 -11.63
CA LEU A 99 -1.62 2.12 -12.69
C LEU A 99 -2.84 1.38 -12.14
N THR A 100 -3.97 1.58 -12.79
CA THR A 100 -5.25 0.91 -12.46
C THR A 100 -5.57 -0.27 -13.37
N SER A 101 -4.84 -0.43 -14.49
CA SER A 101 -5.06 -1.48 -15.48
C SER A 101 -3.73 -2.08 -15.96
N ASP A 102 -3.82 -3.19 -16.69
CA ASP A 102 -2.65 -3.86 -17.28
C ASP A 102 -2.15 -3.25 -18.58
N ALA A 103 -2.93 -2.32 -19.15
CA ALA A 103 -2.59 -1.66 -20.40
C ALA A 103 -1.49 -0.61 -20.18
N LEU A 104 -0.44 -0.67 -21.01
CA LEU A 104 0.65 0.28 -21.00
C LEU A 104 0.68 1.06 -22.32
N THR A 105 0.86 2.37 -22.24
CA THR A 105 1.01 3.22 -23.42
C THR A 105 2.45 3.16 -23.90
N LEU A 106 2.69 3.04 -25.21
CA LEU A 106 4.02 3.04 -25.81
C LEU A 106 4.84 4.28 -25.41
N GLY A 107 6.10 4.09 -25.05
CA GLY A 107 7.03 5.18 -24.69
C GLY A 107 6.82 5.75 -23.28
N SER A 108 5.98 5.13 -22.45
CA SER A 108 5.79 5.52 -21.06
C SER A 108 7.00 5.13 -20.22
N LYS A 109 7.41 6.03 -19.34
CA LYS A 109 8.44 5.73 -18.33
C LYS A 109 7.79 5.08 -17.11
N LEU A 110 8.22 3.87 -16.79
CA LEU A 110 7.81 3.13 -15.61
C LEU A 110 8.95 3.08 -14.61
N SER A 111 8.64 3.37 -13.35
CA SER A 111 9.48 3.06 -12.20
C SER A 111 9.34 1.57 -11.88
N ILE A 112 10.44 0.84 -12.01
CA ILE A 112 10.52 -0.60 -11.75
C ILE A 112 11.47 -0.81 -10.57
N THR A 113 11.08 -1.66 -9.62
CA THR A 113 11.91 -2.02 -8.48
C THR A 113 12.61 -3.35 -8.72
N GLY A 114 13.77 -3.54 -8.10
CA GLY A 114 14.50 -4.83 -8.15
C GLY A 114 13.88 -5.96 -7.32
N THR A 115 12.85 -5.67 -6.54
CA THR A 115 12.17 -6.65 -5.69
C THR A 115 10.71 -6.26 -5.51
N ASP A 116 9.89 -7.23 -5.10
CA ASP A 116 8.50 -7.00 -4.72
C ASP A 116 8.39 -6.03 -3.55
N GLY A 117 7.46 -5.09 -3.64
CA GLY A 117 7.24 -4.10 -2.61
C GLY A 117 6.48 -2.86 -3.09
N VAL A 118 6.67 -1.77 -2.34
CA VAL A 118 6.04 -0.47 -2.58
C VAL A 118 7.11 0.59 -2.79
N VAL A 119 6.89 1.49 -3.73
CA VAL A 119 7.68 2.72 -3.84
C VAL A 119 6.96 3.84 -3.08
N TYR A 120 7.63 4.42 -2.10
CA TYR A 120 7.10 5.49 -1.26
C TYR A 120 7.93 6.77 -1.40
N THR A 121 7.25 7.91 -1.50
CA THR A 121 7.90 9.22 -1.43
C THR A 121 7.73 9.77 -0.02
N VAL A 122 8.85 10.04 0.64
CA VAL A 122 8.90 10.47 2.03
C VAL A 122 8.26 11.84 2.23
N SER A 123 7.36 11.96 3.21
CA SER A 123 6.84 13.25 3.69
C SER A 123 7.76 13.86 4.76
N SER A 124 7.71 15.18 4.92
CA SER A 124 8.50 15.91 5.93
C SER A 124 8.22 15.52 7.38
N SER A 125 7.10 14.86 7.64
CA SER A 125 6.71 14.36 8.97
C SER A 125 7.00 12.87 9.20
N ASP A 126 7.55 12.17 8.22
CA ASP A 126 7.71 10.71 8.31
C ASP A 126 8.99 10.31 9.03
N THR A 127 8.91 9.16 9.71
CA THR A 127 10.06 8.46 10.26
C THR A 127 10.12 7.06 9.67
N ILE A 128 11.29 6.40 9.72
CA ILE A 128 11.37 5.00 9.29
C ILE A 128 10.37 4.14 10.05
N ASP A 129 10.18 4.39 11.35
CA ASP A 129 9.26 3.62 12.18
C ASP A 129 7.79 3.81 11.77
N SER A 130 7.38 5.04 11.41
CA SER A 130 6.01 5.29 10.92
C SER A 130 5.78 4.65 9.55
N ILE A 131 6.76 4.71 8.66
CA ILE A 131 6.72 4.07 7.33
C ILE A 131 6.67 2.55 7.48
N ALA A 132 7.59 1.95 8.24
CA ALA A 132 7.63 0.51 8.52
C ALA A 132 6.27 -0.01 9.02
N SER A 133 5.70 0.68 10.00
CA SER A 133 4.41 0.32 10.60
C SER A 133 3.24 0.43 9.62
N ARG A 134 3.21 1.50 8.81
CA ARG A 134 2.13 1.76 7.84
C ARG A 134 2.12 0.74 6.71
N TYR A 135 3.31 0.34 6.24
CA TYR A 135 3.48 -0.54 5.08
C TYR A 135 3.70 -2.01 5.43
N GLY A 136 3.83 -2.34 6.71
CA GLY A 136 4.03 -3.70 7.21
C GLY A 136 5.40 -4.27 6.88
N VAL A 137 6.44 -3.42 6.85
CA VAL A 137 7.81 -3.81 6.50
C VAL A 137 8.73 -3.70 7.70
N ASP A 138 9.71 -4.60 7.80
CA ASP A 138 10.76 -4.51 8.81
C ASP A 138 11.63 -3.25 8.60
N LYS A 139 11.82 -2.48 9.67
CA LYS A 139 12.61 -1.24 9.67
C LYS A 139 14.03 -1.46 9.16
N GLN A 140 14.70 -2.52 9.60
CA GLN A 140 16.08 -2.80 9.21
C GLN A 140 16.16 -3.11 7.71
N ARG A 141 15.15 -3.78 7.16
CA ARG A 141 15.02 -4.04 5.73
C ARG A 141 14.85 -2.76 4.90
N ILE A 142 14.08 -1.77 5.38
CA ILE A 142 13.95 -0.47 4.71
C ILE A 142 15.30 0.26 4.71
N VAL A 143 15.95 0.33 5.88
CA VAL A 143 17.22 1.05 6.04
C VAL A 143 18.29 0.46 5.14
N THR A 144 18.49 -0.85 5.21
CA THR A 144 19.55 -1.55 4.46
C THR A 144 19.31 -1.63 2.96
N TYR A 145 18.05 -1.64 2.50
CA TYR A 145 17.76 -1.71 1.06
C TYR A 145 17.91 -0.34 0.38
N ASN A 146 17.70 0.75 1.10
CA ASN A 146 17.76 2.12 0.57
C ASN A 146 19.03 2.87 1.00
N ASP A 147 20.02 2.15 1.55
CA ASP A 147 21.30 2.69 2.02
C ASP A 147 21.14 3.90 2.97
N LEU A 148 20.17 3.80 3.89
CA LEU A 148 19.80 4.89 4.82
C LEU A 148 20.65 4.90 6.09
N GLU A 149 21.62 3.99 6.25
CA GLU A 149 22.47 3.94 7.45
C GLU A 149 23.28 5.23 7.64
N ALA A 150 23.67 5.87 6.54
CA ALA A 150 24.52 7.07 6.55
C ALA A 150 23.73 8.39 6.50
N SER A 151 22.58 8.39 5.84
CA SER A 151 21.85 9.62 5.44
C SER A 151 20.52 9.82 6.18
N GLY A 152 19.96 8.76 6.78
CA GLY A 152 18.61 8.80 7.32
C GLY A 152 17.56 9.05 6.25
N VAL A 153 16.38 9.53 6.66
CA VAL A 153 15.24 9.77 5.77
C VAL A 153 15.12 11.25 5.44
N VAL A 154 15.07 11.58 4.16
CA VAL A 154 14.93 12.97 3.69
C VAL A 154 13.58 13.17 3.01
N ALA A 155 12.88 14.27 3.34
CA ALA A 155 11.62 14.63 2.71
C ALA A 155 11.77 14.73 1.17
N GLY A 156 10.84 14.11 0.44
CA GLY A 156 10.87 14.03 -1.02
C GLY A 156 11.73 12.89 -1.60
N GLN A 157 12.49 12.18 -0.76
CA GLN A 157 13.25 11.00 -1.20
C GLN A 157 12.30 9.86 -1.56
N ARG A 158 12.56 9.18 -2.67
CA ARG A 158 11.85 7.95 -3.04
C ARG A 158 12.55 6.75 -2.42
N LEU A 159 11.80 5.96 -1.67
CA LEU A 159 12.25 4.74 -1.01
C LEU A 159 11.53 3.54 -1.62
N VAL A 160 12.25 2.44 -1.78
CA VAL A 160 11.68 1.12 -2.03
C VAL A 160 11.41 0.47 -0.69
N LEU A 161 10.23 -0.11 -0.49
CA LEU A 161 9.82 -0.81 0.71
C LEU A 161 9.67 -2.30 0.38
N PRO A 162 10.75 -3.11 0.47
CA PRO A 162 10.72 -4.50 0.04
C PRO A 162 9.75 -5.35 0.88
N GLY A 163 8.88 -6.10 0.21
CA GLY A 163 7.82 -6.89 0.85
C GLY A 163 6.68 -6.04 1.43
N GLY A 164 6.70 -4.72 1.22
CA GLY A 164 5.66 -3.81 1.70
C GLY A 164 4.34 -4.00 0.98
N THR A 165 3.26 -3.69 1.69
CA THR A 165 1.92 -3.70 1.14
C THR A 165 1.35 -2.29 1.14
N LEU A 166 0.89 -1.82 -0.03
CA LEU A 166 0.32 -0.48 -0.15
C LEU A 166 -1.04 -0.46 0.60
N PRO A 167 -1.22 0.44 1.59
CA PRO A 167 -2.50 0.61 2.27
C PRO A 167 -3.61 0.89 1.27
N GLN A 168 -4.81 0.39 1.54
CA GLN A 168 -5.90 0.38 0.55
C GLN A 168 -6.28 1.79 0.06
N ASN A 169 -6.31 2.76 0.96
CA ASN A 169 -6.60 4.17 0.69
C ASN A 169 -5.55 4.85 -0.22
N GLU A 170 -4.39 4.23 -0.42
CA GLU A 170 -3.30 4.75 -1.25
C GLU A 170 -3.16 3.98 -2.56
N ARG A 171 -3.96 2.93 -2.78
CA ARG A 171 -3.87 2.11 -3.99
C ARG A 171 -4.38 2.89 -5.20
N PRO A 172 -3.72 2.74 -6.37
CA PRO A 172 -4.23 3.30 -7.61
C PRO A 172 -5.62 2.77 -7.92
N GLY A 173 -6.55 3.67 -8.26
CA GLY A 173 -7.94 3.29 -8.50
C GLY A 173 -8.79 3.18 -7.23
N TYR A 174 -8.24 3.55 -6.06
CA TYR A 174 -9.06 3.89 -4.90
C TYR A 174 -9.89 5.13 -5.22
N ALA A 175 -11.06 4.91 -5.79
CA ALA A 175 -12.08 5.92 -5.92
C ALA A 175 -12.93 5.89 -4.65
N VAL A 176 -12.74 6.88 -3.77
CA VAL A 176 -13.89 7.36 -3.00
C VAL A 176 -14.96 7.70 -4.03
N ALA A 177 -16.17 7.17 -3.91
CA ALA A 177 -17.23 7.59 -4.83
C ALA A 177 -17.38 9.10 -4.64
N SER A 178 -16.94 9.86 -5.63
CA SER A 178 -17.16 11.29 -5.74
C SER A 178 -18.65 11.46 -5.99
N VAL A 179 -19.43 11.48 -4.92
CA VAL A 179 -20.64 12.29 -4.94
C VAL A 179 -20.14 13.71 -5.19
N ALA A 180 -20.49 14.24 -6.37
CA ALA A 180 -20.24 15.63 -6.72
C ALA A 180 -20.58 16.52 -5.50
N PRO A 181 -19.81 17.57 -5.20
CA PRO A 181 -20.13 18.45 -4.10
C PRO A 181 -21.47 19.09 -4.46
N VAL A 182 -22.56 18.56 -3.89
CA VAL A 182 -23.79 19.32 -3.82
C VAL A 182 -23.46 20.41 -2.82
N LEU A 183 -23.07 21.58 -3.32
CA LEU A 183 -23.01 22.81 -2.55
C LEU A 183 -24.40 23.02 -1.93
N ARG A 184 -24.59 22.48 -0.73
CA ARG A 184 -25.73 22.77 0.12
C ARG A 184 -25.18 23.61 1.24
N PHE A 185 -25.65 24.86 1.27
CA PHE A 185 -25.37 25.81 2.32
C PHE A 185 -25.44 25.13 3.68
N SER A 186 -24.32 25.20 4.40
CA SER A 186 -24.18 24.68 5.75
C SER A 186 -25.15 25.42 6.67
N ALA A 187 -26.29 24.80 6.97
CA ALA A 187 -27.03 25.10 8.17
C ALA A 187 -26.33 24.36 9.32
N ASN A 188 -25.22 24.93 9.80
CA ASN A 188 -24.63 24.72 11.13
C ASN A 188 -24.94 23.35 11.80
N ALA A 189 -24.44 22.24 11.23
CA ALA A 189 -24.22 21.05 12.03
C ALA A 189 -22.90 21.25 12.79
N ALA A 190 -22.96 21.91 13.94
CA ALA A 190 -21.79 22.08 14.81
C ALA A 190 -21.27 20.70 15.26
N SER A 191 -20.24 20.18 14.59
CA SER A 191 -19.51 19.01 15.08
C SER A 191 -18.64 19.44 16.26
N VAL A 192 -19.04 19.06 17.47
CA VAL A 192 -18.31 19.39 18.71
C VAL A 192 -17.25 18.32 19.08
N GLY A 193 -16.76 17.60 18.07
CA GLY A 193 -15.90 16.43 18.23
C GLY A 193 -16.69 15.12 18.43
N ASN A 194 -15.98 14.01 18.59
CA ASN A 194 -16.58 12.69 18.79
C ASN A 194 -17.24 12.61 20.18
N ARG A 195 -18.54 12.33 20.25
CA ARG A 195 -19.30 12.16 21.50
C ARG A 195 -19.90 10.77 21.66
N TYR A 196 -19.52 9.85 20.78
CA TYR A 196 -19.88 8.44 20.93
C TYR A 196 -18.94 7.78 21.93
N ASP A 197 -19.39 6.73 22.60
CA ASP A 197 -18.58 6.03 23.58
C ASP A 197 -17.44 5.26 22.89
N TYR A 198 -16.23 5.42 23.41
CA TYR A 198 -15.06 4.69 22.93
C TYR A 198 -15.32 3.19 22.99
N GLY A 199 -14.84 2.47 21.97
CA GLY A 199 -15.01 1.02 21.89
C GLY A 199 -16.36 0.59 21.34
N TYR A 200 -17.14 1.47 20.70
CA TYR A 200 -18.37 1.14 19.97
C TYR A 200 -18.28 1.44 18.47
N CYS A 201 -19.14 0.78 17.68
CA CYS A 201 -19.17 0.93 16.22
C CYS A 201 -19.37 2.39 15.77
N THR A 202 -20.23 3.13 16.47
CA THR A 202 -20.51 4.55 16.21
C THR A 202 -19.28 5.45 16.43
N TRP A 203 -18.50 5.21 17.48
CA TRP A 203 -17.26 5.95 17.74
C TRP A 203 -16.21 5.72 16.67
N TYR A 204 -16.02 4.45 16.28
CA TYR A 204 -15.08 4.09 15.23
C TYR A 204 -15.44 4.75 13.89
N VAL A 205 -16.70 4.61 13.46
CA VAL A 205 -17.15 5.16 12.19
C VAL A 205 -17.12 6.69 12.19
N TYR A 206 -17.42 7.36 13.31
CA TYR A 206 -17.26 8.81 13.43
C TYR A 206 -15.83 9.24 13.09
N ASN A 207 -14.83 8.59 13.71
CA ASN A 207 -13.42 8.95 13.49
C ASN A 207 -12.98 8.62 12.07
N LYS A 208 -13.33 7.44 11.53
CA LYS A 208 -13.03 7.07 10.13
C LYS A 208 -13.61 8.06 9.12
N ARG A 209 -14.85 8.50 9.35
CA ARG A 209 -15.52 9.51 8.52
C ARG A 209 -14.83 10.87 8.62
N ALA A 210 -14.36 11.26 9.81
CA ALA A 210 -13.59 12.50 10.00
C ALA A 210 -12.21 12.44 9.32
N GLU A 211 -11.50 11.30 9.37
CA GLU A 211 -10.20 11.10 8.69
C GLU A 211 -10.26 11.37 7.18
N VAL A 212 -11.40 11.04 6.54
CA VAL A 212 -11.60 11.25 5.11
C VAL A 212 -12.33 12.56 4.78
N GLY A 213 -12.45 13.48 5.74
CA GLY A 213 -13.11 14.78 5.55
C GLY A 213 -14.62 14.70 5.35
N ARG A 214 -15.26 13.59 5.75
CA ARG A 214 -16.70 13.35 5.62
C ARG A 214 -17.36 13.18 6.99
N SER A 215 -17.17 14.13 7.88
CA SER A 215 -17.69 14.07 9.26
C SER A 215 -19.16 13.67 9.33
N VAL A 216 -19.54 13.08 10.45
CA VAL A 216 -20.94 12.76 10.81
C VAL A 216 -21.34 13.57 12.03
N GLY A 217 -22.65 13.68 12.30
CA GLY A 217 -23.12 14.40 13.48
C GLY A 217 -22.68 13.75 14.78
N SER A 218 -22.32 14.56 15.78
CA SER A 218 -21.86 14.09 17.10
C SER A 218 -22.97 13.47 17.97
N PHE A 219 -24.25 13.64 17.62
CA PHE A 219 -25.40 13.34 18.48
C PHE A 219 -26.51 12.52 17.79
N TRP A 220 -26.16 11.68 16.82
CA TRP A 220 -27.15 10.82 16.14
C TRP A 220 -27.54 9.57 16.95
N GLY A 221 -26.96 9.38 18.14
CA GLY A 221 -27.28 8.30 19.06
C GLY A 221 -26.80 6.93 18.57
N ASN A 222 -27.61 5.90 18.80
CA ASN A 222 -27.27 4.53 18.45
C ASN A 222 -27.21 4.32 16.94
N ALA A 223 -26.52 3.27 16.50
CA ALA A 223 -26.35 2.95 15.08
C ALA A 223 -27.68 2.88 14.31
N VAL A 224 -28.75 2.36 14.91
CA VAL A 224 -30.07 2.25 14.28
C VAL A 224 -30.70 3.60 13.89
N SER A 225 -30.36 4.70 14.58
CA SER A 225 -30.95 6.02 14.33
C SER A 225 -30.17 6.88 13.34
N TRP A 226 -28.96 6.48 12.95
CA TRP A 226 -28.04 7.30 12.14
C TRP A 226 -28.64 7.72 10.80
N ALA A 227 -29.28 6.83 10.05
CA ALA A 227 -29.86 7.09 8.74
C ALA A 227 -30.99 8.13 8.83
N GLY A 228 -31.81 8.09 9.89
CA GLY A 228 -32.86 9.08 10.12
C GLY A 228 -32.28 10.45 10.44
N TYR A 229 -31.34 10.51 11.38
CA TYR A 229 -30.71 11.78 11.75
C TYR A 229 -29.82 12.35 10.65
N ALA A 230 -29.10 11.51 9.90
CA ALA A 230 -28.30 11.92 8.76
C ALA A 230 -29.17 12.54 7.67
N ALA A 231 -30.29 11.89 7.32
CA ALA A 231 -31.25 12.47 6.38
C ALA A 231 -31.79 13.83 6.87
N SER A 232 -32.14 13.94 8.16
CA SER A 232 -32.58 15.21 8.76
C SER A 232 -31.47 16.29 8.80
N SER A 233 -30.21 15.86 8.83
CA SER A 233 -29.02 16.73 8.80
C SER A 233 -28.57 17.04 7.36
N GLY A 234 -29.33 16.63 6.35
CA GLY A 234 -29.08 16.93 4.94
C GLY A 234 -28.15 15.96 4.20
N TYR A 235 -27.78 14.82 4.82
CA TYR A 235 -27.01 13.78 4.14
C TYR A 235 -27.88 13.06 3.11
N LEU A 236 -27.27 12.66 2.00
CA LEU A 236 -27.90 11.70 1.11
C LEU A 236 -27.90 10.33 1.78
N VAL A 237 -29.08 9.74 1.93
CA VAL A 237 -29.25 8.40 2.48
C VAL A 237 -30.03 7.55 1.49
N ASN A 238 -29.42 6.46 1.01
CA ASN A 238 -30.03 5.54 0.05
C ASN A 238 -29.50 4.11 0.25
N ASN A 239 -29.80 3.20 -0.68
CA ASN A 239 -29.35 1.81 -0.64
C ASN A 239 -28.17 1.52 -1.59
N THR A 240 -27.52 2.57 -2.10
CA THR A 240 -26.41 2.43 -3.04
C THR A 240 -25.09 2.46 -2.27
N PRO A 241 -24.31 1.35 -2.26
CA PRO A 241 -23.01 1.34 -1.63
C PRO A 241 -22.05 2.32 -2.31
N ALA A 242 -21.27 3.02 -1.49
CA ALA A 242 -20.24 3.94 -1.95
C ALA A 242 -19.06 3.92 -0.99
N VAL A 243 -17.85 3.97 -1.53
CA VAL A 243 -16.63 4.11 -0.72
C VAL A 243 -16.69 5.41 0.07
N GLY A 244 -16.39 5.34 1.37
CA GLY A 244 -16.49 6.47 2.30
C GLY A 244 -17.89 6.68 2.90
N ALA A 245 -18.90 5.93 2.44
CA ALA A 245 -20.22 5.95 3.06
C ALA A 245 -20.23 5.19 4.40
N VAL A 246 -21.20 5.53 5.24
CA VAL A 246 -21.53 4.71 6.42
C VAL A 246 -22.60 3.72 6.03
N LEU A 247 -22.29 2.43 6.13
CA LEU A 247 -23.29 1.37 6.12
C LEU A 247 -24.01 1.37 7.46
N GLN A 248 -25.35 1.39 7.42
CA GLN A 248 -26.19 1.13 8.58
C GLN A 248 -26.98 -0.16 8.40
N GLN A 249 -26.86 -1.02 9.41
CA GLN A 249 -27.71 -2.17 9.63
C GLN A 249 -28.85 -1.81 10.60
N GLY A 250 -30.08 -2.22 10.27
CA GLY A 250 -31.29 -1.91 11.03
C GLY A 250 -31.33 -2.55 12.43
N GLY A 251 -32.40 -2.27 13.18
CA GLY A 251 -32.54 -2.68 14.59
C GLY A 251 -32.65 -4.19 14.85
N SER A 252 -32.62 -5.04 13.81
CA SER A 252 -32.62 -6.50 13.97
C SER A 252 -31.27 -7.07 14.42
N VAL A 253 -30.23 -6.23 14.57
CA VAL A 253 -28.90 -6.66 15.04
C VAL A 253 -28.45 -5.95 16.29
N ALA A 254 -27.41 -6.50 16.92
CA ALA A 254 -26.79 -5.98 18.14
C ALA A 254 -27.82 -5.69 19.24
N GLY A 255 -28.78 -6.61 19.45
CA GLY A 255 -29.78 -6.50 20.52
C GLY A 255 -30.75 -5.32 20.40
N GLY A 256 -30.95 -4.75 19.19
CA GLY A 256 -31.86 -3.62 18.99
C GLY A 256 -31.16 -2.29 18.71
N TYR A 257 -29.86 -2.18 19.02
CA TYR A 257 -29.09 -0.94 18.85
C TYR A 257 -28.69 -0.66 17.40
N GLY A 258 -28.82 -1.66 16.51
CA GLY A 258 -28.34 -1.59 15.14
C GLY A 258 -26.82 -1.65 15.06
N HIS A 259 -26.28 -1.55 13.86
CA HIS A 259 -24.83 -1.55 13.66
C HIS A 259 -24.43 -0.62 12.53
N VAL A 260 -23.26 0.00 12.65
CA VAL A 260 -22.68 0.84 11.59
C VAL A 260 -21.28 0.40 11.25
N ALA A 261 -20.95 0.48 9.97
CA ALA A 261 -19.64 0.17 9.43
C ALA A 261 -19.23 1.22 8.40
N PHE A 262 -17.92 1.42 8.22
CA PHE A 262 -17.38 2.30 7.19
C PHE A 262 -17.11 1.49 5.92
N VAL A 263 -17.57 1.98 4.77
CA VAL A 263 -17.35 1.31 3.48
C VAL A 263 -15.95 1.66 2.96
N GLU A 264 -15.04 0.69 3.04
CA GLU A 264 -13.66 0.79 2.54
C GLU A 264 -13.58 0.54 1.03
N GLN A 265 -14.47 -0.30 0.49
CA GLN A 265 -14.46 -0.67 -0.93
C GLN A 265 -15.84 -1.04 -1.45
N VAL A 266 -16.08 -0.73 -2.72
CA VAL A 266 -17.14 -1.34 -3.53
C VAL A 266 -16.46 -2.07 -4.69
N ASN A 267 -16.65 -3.38 -4.77
CA ASN A 267 -16.07 -4.24 -5.79
C ASN A 267 -16.92 -4.22 -7.07
N ALA A 268 -16.31 -4.60 -8.19
CA ALA A 268 -17.00 -4.64 -9.49
C ALA A 268 -18.18 -5.62 -9.53
N ASP A 269 -18.15 -6.67 -8.69
CA ASP A 269 -19.22 -7.64 -8.53
C ASP A 269 -20.37 -7.15 -7.62
N GLY A 270 -20.28 -5.92 -7.11
CA GLY A 270 -21.25 -5.31 -6.20
C GLY A 270 -21.07 -5.67 -4.73
N SER A 271 -20.14 -6.57 -4.39
CA SER A 271 -19.77 -6.82 -3.00
C SER A 271 -19.03 -5.61 -2.41
N ILE A 272 -19.05 -5.47 -1.10
CA ILE A 272 -18.39 -4.35 -0.41
C ILE A 272 -17.44 -4.87 0.65
N ARG A 273 -16.32 -4.17 0.83
CA ARG A 273 -15.45 -4.35 1.98
C ARG A 273 -15.74 -3.25 2.99
N VAL A 274 -15.99 -3.63 4.23
CA VAL A 274 -16.27 -2.69 5.33
C VAL A 274 -15.26 -2.84 6.45
N SER A 275 -15.02 -1.76 7.17
CA SER A 275 -14.30 -1.73 8.44
C SER A 275 -15.25 -1.29 9.55
N GLU A 276 -15.17 -1.96 10.70
CA GLU A 276 -16.12 -1.78 11.79
C GLU A 276 -15.51 -2.20 13.13
N MET A 277 -16.06 -1.66 14.22
CA MET A 277 -15.68 -1.99 15.58
C MET A 277 -16.81 -2.75 16.27
N ASN A 278 -16.47 -3.71 17.12
CA ASN A 278 -17.38 -4.58 17.88
C ASN A 278 -18.08 -5.69 17.09
N TYR A 279 -17.70 -5.93 15.85
CA TYR A 279 -18.22 -7.06 15.09
C TYR A 279 -17.50 -8.37 15.43
N ALA A 280 -16.16 -8.35 15.55
CA ALA A 280 -15.34 -9.52 15.88
C ALA A 280 -15.07 -9.72 17.39
N GLY A 281 -15.62 -8.84 18.25
CA GLY A 281 -15.38 -8.83 19.69
C GLY A 281 -15.38 -7.40 20.26
N TRP A 282 -15.62 -7.26 21.56
CA TRP A 282 -15.66 -5.94 22.21
C TRP A 282 -14.33 -5.19 22.04
N ASN A 283 -14.42 -3.93 21.62
CA ASN A 283 -13.30 -3.04 21.30
C ASN A 283 -12.33 -3.57 20.22
N VAL A 284 -12.79 -4.48 19.36
CA VAL A 284 -11.99 -5.00 18.25
C VAL A 284 -12.41 -4.31 16.96
N VAL A 285 -11.44 -3.67 16.29
CA VAL A 285 -11.59 -3.23 14.90
C VAL A 285 -11.36 -4.44 14.00
N SER A 286 -12.29 -4.67 13.09
CA SER A 286 -12.25 -5.77 12.13
C SER A 286 -12.70 -5.29 10.76
N SER A 287 -12.33 -6.03 9.72
CA SER A 287 -12.84 -5.81 8.38
C SER A 287 -13.45 -7.09 7.84
N ARG A 288 -14.54 -6.98 7.08
CA ARG A 288 -15.14 -8.11 6.38
C ARG A 288 -15.65 -7.69 5.01
N THR A 289 -15.86 -8.69 4.17
CA THR A 289 -16.53 -8.53 2.88
C THR A 289 -17.99 -8.93 3.03
N ILE A 290 -18.89 -8.11 2.53
CA ILE A 290 -20.33 -8.34 2.46
C ILE A 290 -20.69 -8.55 0.99
N ASP A 291 -21.42 -9.60 0.68
CA ASP A 291 -21.83 -9.90 -0.70
C ASP A 291 -22.81 -8.84 -1.25
N ALA A 292 -22.93 -8.78 -2.58
CA ALA A 292 -23.74 -7.78 -3.25
C ALA A 292 -25.23 -7.82 -2.85
N GLY A 293 -25.77 -9.01 -2.60
CA GLY A 293 -27.16 -9.19 -2.21
C GLY A 293 -27.44 -8.56 -0.85
N GLN A 294 -26.60 -8.87 0.13
CA GLN A 294 -26.67 -8.25 1.45
C GLN A 294 -26.37 -6.76 1.42
N ALA A 295 -25.36 -6.34 0.65
CA ALA A 295 -24.98 -4.93 0.53
C ALA A 295 -26.16 -4.07 0.05
N SER A 296 -26.93 -4.55 -0.92
CA SER A 296 -28.09 -3.82 -1.46
C SER A 296 -29.24 -3.61 -0.46
N ALA A 297 -29.31 -4.42 0.61
CA ALA A 297 -30.36 -4.33 1.62
C ALA A 297 -30.10 -3.27 2.70
N TYR A 298 -28.87 -2.78 2.82
CA TYR A 298 -28.48 -1.81 3.85
C TYR A 298 -28.68 -0.36 3.41
N LYS A 299 -28.71 0.55 4.39
CA LYS A 299 -28.73 2.00 4.13
C LYS A 299 -27.31 2.54 4.16
N TYR A 300 -27.03 3.47 3.26
CA TYR A 300 -25.74 4.15 3.13
C TYR A 300 -25.91 5.64 3.32
N LEU A 301 -25.13 6.21 4.23
CA LEU A 301 -25.04 7.65 4.46
C LEU A 301 -23.82 8.16 3.70
N HIS A 302 -24.02 9.06 2.73
CA HIS A 302 -22.94 9.55 1.85
C HIS A 302 -22.25 10.78 2.42
#